data_AF-A0A968YSC9-F1
#
_entry.id   AF-A0A968YSC9-F1
#
_cell.length_a   1.000
_cell.length_b   1.000
_cell.length_c   1.000
_cell.angle_alpha   90.00
_cell.angle_beta   90.00
_cell.angle_gamma   90.00
#
_symmetry.space_group_name_H-M   'P 1'
#
loop_
_entity.id
_entity.type
_entity.pdbx_description
1 polymer ?
#
loop_
_entity_poly.entity_id
_entity_poly.type
_entity_poly.pdbx_seq_one_letter_code
_entity_poly.pdbx_strand_id
1 'polypeptide(L)'
;MVQGQLPKIARTGAYLLILWLGYLVAGRLLAVYNVPPVLWLGTFLATLHLAWAGTGAIAVGMVWVLVLIWIAALGYAMPVHIQSLDGRPWAISIFLLWARGIILVLMLAFAHRFLEPWNLRRTDTFWLLVGLVWSALGLGGLIYH
;
A
#
# COMPACT_ATOMS: atom_id res chain seq x y z
N MET A 1 -22.88 -29.21 -3.50
CA MET A 1 -21.91 -28.31 -4.20
C MET A 1 -21.21 -27.30 -3.25
N VAL A 2 -21.03 -27.59 -1.95
CA VAL A 2 -20.50 -26.59 -0.97
C VAL A 2 -19.00 -26.81 -0.61
N GLN A 3 -18.46 -28.02 -0.77
CA GLN A 3 -17.10 -28.36 -0.30
C GLN A 3 -15.94 -27.68 -1.08
N GLY A 4 -16.16 -27.17 -2.29
CA GLY A 4 -15.11 -26.56 -3.11
C GLY A 4 -14.89 -25.05 -2.93
N GLN A 5 -15.77 -24.34 -2.22
CA GLN A 5 -15.72 -22.87 -2.13
C GLN A 5 -15.04 -22.35 -0.85
N LEU A 6 -15.10 -23.10 0.24
CA LEU A 6 -14.42 -22.82 1.50
C LEU A 6 -12.92 -22.45 1.36
N PRO A 7 -12.09 -23.21 0.59
CA PRO A 7 -10.66 -22.87 0.46
C PRO A 7 -10.43 -21.56 -0.31
N LYS A 8 -11.31 -21.21 -1.26
CA LYS A 8 -11.19 -19.96 -2.04
C LYS A 8 -11.50 -18.74 -1.18
N ILE A 9 -12.54 -18.82 -0.34
CA ILE A 9 -12.91 -17.73 0.57
C ILE A 9 -11.81 -17.50 1.61
N ALA A 10 -11.27 -18.56 2.22
CA ALA A 10 -10.17 -18.45 3.18
C ALA A 10 -8.92 -17.80 2.56
N ARG A 11 -8.56 -18.20 1.33
CA ARG A 11 -7.44 -17.59 0.59
C ARG A 11 -7.67 -16.10 0.30
N THR A 12 -8.90 -15.73 -0.03
CA THR A 12 -9.29 -14.33 -0.26
C THR A 12 -9.17 -13.51 1.02
N GLY A 13 -9.67 -14.03 2.14
CA GLY A 13 -9.54 -13.39 3.45
C GLY A 13 -8.08 -13.20 3.87
N ALA A 14 -7.24 -14.23 3.71
CA ALA A 14 -5.81 -14.14 3.99
C ALA A 14 -5.12 -13.07 3.10
N TYR A 15 -5.47 -13.01 1.83
CA TYR A 15 -4.96 -12.01 0.91
C TYR A 15 -5.32 -10.58 1.34
N LEU A 16 -6.59 -10.32 1.68
CA LEU A 16 -7.04 -9.02 2.16
C LEU A 16 -6.37 -8.63 3.47
N LEU A 17 -6.14 -9.59 4.38
CA LEU A 17 -5.42 -9.36 5.63
C LEU A 17 -3.96 -8.96 5.37
N ILE A 18 -3.26 -9.67 4.48
CA ILE A 18 -1.88 -9.34 4.11
C ILE A 18 -1.83 -7.95 3.46
N LEU A 19 -2.78 -7.63 2.58
CA LEU A 19 -2.89 -6.32 1.96
C LEU A 19 -3.09 -5.22 3.00
N TRP A 20 -4.01 -5.43 3.94
CA TRP A 20 -4.29 -4.51 5.03
C TRP A 20 -3.06 -4.28 5.91
N LEU A 21 -2.39 -5.34 6.38
CA LEU A 21 -1.15 -5.24 7.16
C LEU A 21 -0.02 -4.55 6.36
N GLY A 22 0.03 -4.83 5.06
CA GLY A 22 0.95 -4.21 4.12
C GLY A 22 0.83 -2.68 4.12
N TYR A 23 -0.39 -2.18 3.97
CA TYR A 23 -0.72 -0.75 4.00
C TYR A 23 -0.67 -0.14 5.41
N LEU A 24 -0.95 -0.90 6.47
CA LEU A 24 -0.82 -0.44 7.86
C LEU A 24 0.62 0.00 8.14
N VAL A 25 1.58 -0.85 7.81
CA VAL A 25 2.98 -0.50 8.00
C VAL A 25 3.43 0.57 7.01
N ALA A 26 2.85 0.64 5.80
CA ALA A 26 3.13 1.75 4.89
C ALA A 26 2.70 3.10 5.49
N GLY A 27 1.50 3.18 6.08
CA GLY A 27 1.02 4.37 6.78
C GLY A 27 1.94 4.76 7.95
N ARG A 28 2.35 3.76 8.74
CA ARG A 28 3.32 3.97 9.82
C ARG A 28 4.65 4.53 9.30
N LEU A 29 5.16 4.00 8.19
CA LEU A 29 6.38 4.48 7.57
C LEU A 29 6.24 5.93 7.09
N LEU A 30 5.14 6.28 6.42
CA LEU A 30 4.91 7.67 6.02
C LEU A 30 4.92 8.63 7.23
N ALA A 31 4.35 8.22 8.36
CA ALA A 31 4.40 9.02 9.59
C ALA A 31 5.81 9.10 10.21
N VAL A 32 6.55 7.98 10.27
CA VAL A 32 7.94 7.93 10.78
C VAL A 32 8.88 8.83 10.00
N TYR A 33 8.68 8.93 8.69
CA TYR A 33 9.45 9.79 7.79
C TYR A 33 8.93 11.24 7.75
N ASN A 34 7.97 11.59 8.61
CA ASN A 34 7.32 12.90 8.69
C ASN A 34 6.90 13.44 7.32
N VAL A 35 6.29 12.55 6.53
CA VAL A 35 5.92 12.83 5.14
C VAL A 35 4.88 13.96 5.10
N PRO A 36 5.07 14.99 4.26
CA PRO A 36 4.16 16.13 4.21
C PRO A 36 2.74 15.71 3.76
N PRO A 37 1.68 16.41 4.19
CA PRO A 37 0.29 16.06 3.88
C PRO A 37 -0.02 15.90 2.38
N VAL A 38 0.70 16.62 1.51
CA VAL A 38 0.54 16.51 0.05
C VAL A 38 0.88 15.12 -0.47
N LEU A 39 1.89 14.45 0.10
CA LEU A 39 2.28 13.09 -0.29
C LEU A 39 1.35 12.02 0.29
N TRP A 40 0.76 12.29 1.46
CA TRP A 40 -0.36 11.50 1.95
C TRP A 40 -1.53 11.54 0.98
N LEU A 41 -1.94 12.74 0.55
CA LEU A 41 -3.02 12.92 -0.41
C LEU A 41 -2.72 12.20 -1.73
N GLY A 42 -1.52 12.35 -2.28
CA GLY A 42 -1.13 11.63 -3.49
C GLY A 42 -1.16 10.11 -3.34
N THR A 43 -0.81 9.58 -2.16
CA THR A 43 -0.91 8.15 -1.85
C THR A 43 -2.37 7.68 -1.78
N PHE A 44 -3.26 8.48 -1.18
CA PHE A 44 -4.69 8.19 -1.19
C PHE A 44 -5.27 8.21 -2.61
N LEU A 45 -4.88 9.18 -3.45
CA LEU A 45 -5.32 9.26 -4.84
C LEU A 45 -4.78 8.10 -5.69
N ALA A 46 -3.52 7.72 -5.52
CA ALA A 46 -2.92 6.59 -6.23
C ALA A 46 -3.60 5.27 -5.86
N THR A 47 -3.87 5.05 -4.57
CA THR A 47 -4.58 3.84 -4.09
C THR A 47 -6.05 3.84 -4.54
N LEU A 48 -6.72 4.99 -4.55
CA LEU A 48 -8.07 5.13 -5.11
C LEU A 48 -8.11 4.74 -6.59
N HIS A 49 -7.16 5.26 -7.38
CA HIS A 49 -7.09 4.96 -8.82
C HIS A 49 -6.76 3.49 -9.09
N LEU A 50 -5.82 2.90 -8.34
CA LEU A 50 -5.50 1.47 -8.40
C LEU A 50 -6.71 0.60 -8.02
N ALA A 51 -7.44 0.96 -6.97
CA ALA A 51 -8.66 0.26 -6.57
C ALA A 51 -9.78 0.38 -7.62
N TRP A 52 -9.80 1.42 -8.45
CA TRP A 52 -10.83 1.58 -9.50
C TRP A 52 -10.48 0.86 -10.82
N ALA A 53 -9.24 1.02 -11.26
CA ALA A 53 -8.77 0.57 -12.57
C ALA A 53 -8.06 -0.80 -12.52
N GLY A 54 -7.73 -1.30 -11.33
CA GLY A 54 -7.04 -2.57 -11.13
C GLY A 54 -5.69 -2.61 -11.86
N THR A 55 -5.49 -3.64 -12.68
CA THR A 55 -4.23 -3.85 -13.42
C THR A 55 -3.91 -2.74 -14.42
N GLY A 56 -4.91 -2.01 -14.93
CA GLY A 56 -4.70 -0.90 -15.86
C GLY A 56 -3.96 0.29 -15.25
N ALA A 57 -3.98 0.43 -13.92
CA ALA A 57 -3.33 1.51 -13.19
C ALA A 57 -1.94 1.14 -12.63
N ILE A 58 -1.39 -0.05 -12.94
CA ILE A 58 -0.08 -0.46 -12.42
C ILE A 58 1.01 0.55 -12.80
N ALA A 59 1.05 1.00 -14.05
CA ALA A 59 2.05 1.96 -14.51
C ALA A 59 2.01 3.27 -13.69
N VAL A 60 0.82 3.81 -13.44
CA VAL A 60 0.62 5.00 -12.61
C VAL A 60 1.06 4.75 -11.16
N GLY A 61 0.72 3.58 -10.60
CA GLY A 61 1.16 3.16 -9.28
C GLY A 61 2.68 3.07 -9.17
N MET A 62 3.36 2.52 -10.18
CA MET A 62 4.83 2.44 -10.22
C MET A 62 5.48 3.82 -10.30
N VAL A 63 4.94 4.71 -11.12
CA VAL A 63 5.40 6.11 -11.18
C VAL A 63 5.26 6.78 -9.83
N TRP A 64 4.13 6.60 -9.14
CA TRP A 64 3.93 7.16 -7.81
C TRP A 64 4.95 6.63 -6.78
N VAL A 65 5.22 5.31 -6.79
CA VAL A 65 6.26 4.70 -5.93
C VAL A 65 7.62 5.33 -6.21
N LEU A 66 7.99 5.51 -7.49
CA LEU A 66 9.24 6.17 -7.86
C LEU A 66 9.30 7.62 -7.35
N VAL A 67 8.21 8.38 -7.48
CA VAL A 67 8.12 9.75 -6.96
C VAL A 67 8.37 9.78 -5.44
N LEU A 68 7.73 8.89 -4.67
CA LEU A 68 7.93 8.82 -3.22
C LEU A 68 9.39 8.54 -2.85
N ILE A 69 10.05 7.64 -3.57
CA ILE A 69 11.46 7.30 -3.33
C ILE A 69 12.39 8.44 -3.68
N TRP A 70 12.16 9.09 -4.82
CA TRP A 70 12.96 10.23 -5.23
C TRP A 70 12.84 11.37 -4.22
N ILE A 71 11.64 11.64 -3.72
CA ILE A 71 11.45 12.65 -2.67
C ILE A 71 12.12 12.22 -1.36
N ALA A 72 12.02 10.95 -0.97
CA ALA A 72 12.73 10.45 0.22
C ALA A 72 14.25 10.54 0.07
N ALA A 73 14.78 10.23 -1.12
CA ALA A 73 16.20 10.26 -1.43
C ALA A 73 16.77 11.68 -1.49
N LEU A 74 16.08 12.61 -2.15
CA LEU A 74 16.52 14.00 -2.33
C LEU A 74 16.22 14.87 -1.10
N GLY A 75 15.11 14.62 -0.43
CA GLY A 75 14.67 15.42 0.72
C GLY A 75 15.41 15.10 2.00
N TYR A 76 16.39 14.18 1.97
CA TYR A 76 17.02 13.60 3.16
C TYR A 76 15.97 13.29 4.23
N ALA A 77 14.88 12.62 3.83
CA ALA A 77 13.88 12.15 4.76
C ALA A 77 14.54 11.04 5.59
N MET A 78 15.36 11.45 6.55
CA MET A 78 15.98 10.58 7.53
C MET A 78 14.90 10.26 8.54
N PRO A 79 14.73 8.99 8.92
CA PRO A 79 13.90 8.65 10.05
C PRO A 79 14.36 9.50 11.23
N VAL A 80 13.43 10.12 11.96
CA VAL A 80 13.73 11.04 13.06
C VAL A 80 14.71 10.44 14.09
N HIS A 81 14.81 9.11 14.14
CA HIS A 81 15.63 8.35 15.08
C HIS A 81 16.94 7.80 14.49
N ILE A 82 17.25 8.03 13.20
CA ILE A 82 18.40 7.43 12.50
C ILE A 82 19.21 8.52 11.77
N GLN A 83 19.59 9.57 12.50
CA GLN A 83 20.41 10.67 11.96
C GLN A 83 21.92 10.37 11.97
N SER A 84 22.36 9.22 12.51
CA SER A 84 23.78 8.94 12.77
C SER A 84 24.37 7.70 12.08
N LEU A 85 23.67 7.08 11.12
CA LEU A 85 24.18 5.88 10.44
C LEU A 85 24.83 6.21 9.09
N ASP A 86 25.94 5.52 8.82
CA ASP A 86 26.62 5.48 7.52
C ASP A 86 25.63 5.36 6.34
N GLY A 87 26.01 5.82 5.14
CA GLY A 87 25.11 5.84 3.97
C GLY A 87 24.56 4.47 3.53
N ARG A 88 25.11 3.36 4.04
CA ARG A 88 24.73 1.98 3.66
C ARG A 88 23.38 1.55 4.24
N PRO A 89 23.11 1.61 5.56
CA PRO A 89 21.77 1.41 6.13
C PRO A 89 20.66 2.23 5.47
N TRP A 90 20.96 3.49 5.11
CA TRP A 90 20.01 4.37 4.43
C TRP A 90 19.66 3.88 3.01
N ALA A 91 20.65 3.49 2.21
CA ALA A 91 20.39 2.93 0.89
C ALA A 91 19.56 1.64 0.96
N ILE A 92 19.83 0.79 1.95
CA ILE A 92 19.07 -0.46 2.17
C ILE A 92 17.62 -0.14 2.55
N SER A 93 17.37 0.85 3.42
CA SER A 93 16.00 1.20 3.81
C SER A 93 15.21 1.74 2.62
N ILE A 94 15.80 2.59 1.78
CA ILE A 94 15.16 3.08 0.55
C ILE A 94 14.84 1.93 -0.41
N PHE A 95 15.77 1.00 -0.62
CA PHE A 95 15.53 -0.16 -1.47
C PHE A 95 14.38 -1.04 -0.96
N LEU A 96 14.32 -1.29 0.37
CA LEU A 96 13.22 -2.03 0.98
C LEU A 96 11.88 -1.30 0.86
N LEU A 97 11.87 0.03 1.00
CA LEU A 97 10.67 0.85 0.79
C LEU A 97 10.19 0.75 -0.67
N TRP A 98 11.10 0.77 -1.63
CA TRP A 98 10.78 0.61 -3.04
C TRP A 98 10.17 -0.76 -3.35
N ALA A 99 10.86 -1.83 -2.96
CA ALA A 99 10.38 -3.19 -3.17
C ALA A 99 9.00 -3.39 -2.53
N ARG A 100 8.80 -2.86 -1.32
CA ARG A 100 7.50 -2.89 -0.64
C ARG A 100 6.43 -2.12 -1.40
N GLY A 101 6.73 -0.91 -1.88
CA GLY A 101 5.82 -0.10 -2.66
C GLY A 101 5.33 -0.82 -3.91
N ILE A 102 6.26 -1.45 -4.65
CA ILE A 102 5.95 -2.29 -5.81
C ILE A 102 5.00 -3.42 -5.43
N ILE A 103 5.31 -4.16 -4.36
CA ILE A 103 4.49 -5.29 -3.91
C ILE A 103 3.07 -4.81 -3.59
N LEU A 104 2.90 -3.71 -2.86
CA LEU A 104 1.58 -3.18 -2.50
C LEU A 104 0.79 -2.70 -3.72
N VAL A 105 1.45 -2.04 -4.69
CA VAL A 105 0.82 -1.63 -5.95
C VAL A 105 0.32 -2.85 -6.71
N LEU A 106 1.15 -3.88 -6.87
CA LEU A 106 0.77 -5.10 -7.59
C LEU A 106 -0.35 -5.83 -6.86
N MET A 107 -0.26 -5.98 -5.53
CA MET A 107 -1.34 -6.57 -4.76
C MET A 107 -2.64 -5.79 -4.96
N LEU A 108 -2.68 -4.48 -4.71
CA LEU A 108 -3.92 -3.72 -4.88
C LEU A 108 -4.48 -3.81 -6.31
N ALA A 109 -3.62 -3.76 -7.33
CA ALA A 109 -4.01 -3.89 -8.72
C ALA A 109 -4.63 -5.26 -9.06
N PHE A 110 -4.14 -6.34 -8.47
CA PHE A 110 -4.66 -7.70 -8.67
C PHE A 110 -5.81 -8.07 -7.72
N ALA A 111 -6.13 -7.23 -6.73
CA ALA A 111 -7.11 -7.56 -5.70
C ALA A 111 -8.51 -7.88 -6.25
N HIS A 112 -8.89 -7.30 -7.39
CA HIS A 112 -10.17 -7.61 -8.06
C HIS A 112 -10.30 -9.08 -8.44
N ARG A 113 -9.20 -9.70 -8.91
CA ARG A 113 -9.20 -11.13 -9.27
C ARG A 113 -9.32 -12.03 -8.06
N PHE A 114 -8.76 -11.60 -6.93
CA PHE A 114 -8.87 -12.35 -5.68
C PHE A 114 -10.26 -12.25 -5.05
N LEU A 115 -11.00 -11.17 -5.31
CA LEU A 115 -12.36 -10.95 -4.81
C LEU A 115 -13.47 -11.59 -5.68
N GLU A 116 -13.13 -12.11 -6.86
CA GLU A 116 -14.07 -12.81 -7.76
C GLU A 116 -14.91 -13.90 -7.06
N PRO A 117 -14.38 -14.73 -6.12
CA PRO A 117 -15.17 -15.75 -5.44
C PRO A 117 -16.34 -15.21 -4.61
N TRP A 118 -16.33 -13.92 -4.25
CA TRP A 118 -17.39 -13.29 -3.46
C TRP A 118 -18.52 -12.73 -4.33
N ASN A 119 -18.38 -12.79 -5.67
CA ASN A 119 -19.39 -12.34 -6.63
C ASN A 119 -19.93 -10.93 -6.34
N LEU A 120 -19.05 -10.03 -5.91
CA LEU A 120 -19.39 -8.64 -5.59
C LEU A 120 -19.58 -7.81 -6.85
N ARG A 121 -20.41 -6.76 -6.77
CA ARG A 121 -20.48 -5.76 -7.84
C ARG A 121 -19.18 -4.97 -7.87
N ARG A 122 -18.79 -4.47 -9.04
CA ARG A 122 -17.56 -3.67 -9.24
C ARG A 122 -17.47 -2.48 -8.26
N THR A 123 -18.59 -1.79 -8.04
CA THR A 123 -18.67 -0.66 -7.11
C THR A 123 -18.45 -1.08 -5.66
N ASP A 124 -18.98 -2.23 -5.24
CA ASP A 124 -18.82 -2.75 -3.88
C ASP A 124 -17.37 -3.20 -3.65
N THR A 125 -16.76 -3.87 -4.64
CA THR A 125 -15.33 -4.22 -4.63
C THR A 125 -14.44 -2.98 -4.50
N PHE A 126 -14.75 -1.93 -5.26
CA PHE A 126 -14.03 -0.66 -5.18
C PHE A 126 -14.08 -0.08 -3.77
N TRP A 127 -15.28 0.12 -3.20
CA TRP A 127 -15.42 0.70 -1.87
C TRP A 127 -14.81 -0.17 -0.77
N LEU A 128 -14.91 -1.48 -0.89
CA LEU A 128 -14.25 -2.41 0.03
C LEU A 128 -12.74 -2.23 0.03
N LEU A 129 -12.11 -2.19 -1.15
CA LEU A 129 -10.66 -2.03 -1.27
C LEU A 129 -10.20 -0.65 -0.80
N VAL A 130 -10.93 0.41 -1.15
CA VAL A 130 -10.64 1.77 -0.67
C VAL A 130 -10.75 1.84 0.85
N GLY A 131 -11.85 1.38 1.44
CA GLY A 131 -12.04 1.37 2.88
C GLY A 131 -10.98 0.55 3.61
N LEU A 132 -10.61 -0.62 3.06
CA LEU A 132 -9.57 -1.48 3.60
C LEU A 132 -8.20 -0.79 3.57
N VAL A 133 -7.81 -0.21 2.44
CA VAL A 133 -6.50 0.45 2.29
C VAL A 133 -6.41 1.75 3.09
N TRP A 134 -7.46 2.57 3.07
CA TRP A 134 -7.47 3.86 3.75
C TRP A 134 -7.54 3.69 5.27
N SER A 135 -8.32 2.73 5.78
CA SER A 135 -8.32 2.42 7.22
C SER A 135 -6.94 1.93 7.67
N ALA A 136 -6.29 1.05 6.90
CA ALA A 136 -4.93 0.59 7.18
C ALA A 136 -3.93 1.75 7.19
N LEU A 137 -3.90 2.57 6.14
CA LEU A 137 -2.99 3.72 6.03
C LEU A 137 -3.21 4.72 7.17
N GLY A 138 -4.47 5.07 7.46
CA GLY A 138 -4.83 6.00 8.53
C GLY A 138 -4.43 5.48 9.91
N LEU A 139 -4.80 4.24 10.24
CA LEU A 139 -4.41 3.61 11.51
C LEU A 139 -2.89 3.51 11.64
N GLY A 140 -2.20 3.15 10.56
CA GLY A 140 -0.75 3.10 10.52
C GLY A 140 -0.10 4.45 10.85
N GLY A 141 -0.63 5.52 10.26
CA GLY A 141 -0.19 6.88 10.54
C GLY A 141 -0.43 7.31 12.00
N LEU A 142 -1.57 6.94 12.57
CA LEU A 142 -1.93 7.26 13.95
C LEU A 142 -1.07 6.53 14.99
N ILE A 143 -0.63 5.29 14.73
CA ILE A 143 0.18 4.50 15.69
C ILE A 143 1.54 5.17 16.01
N TYR A 144 2.01 6.08 15.16
CA TYR A 144 3.29 6.78 15.37
C TYR A 144 3.16 8.14 16.06
N HIS A 145 1.97 8.76 16.04
CA HIS A 145 1.71 10.03 16.71
C HIS A 145 1.30 9.82 18.18
#